data_AF-A0A0D2A2P8-F1
#
_entry.id   AF-A0A0D2A2P8-F1
#
_cell.length_a   1.000
_cell.length_b   1.000
_cell.length_c   1.000
_cell.angle_alpha   90.00
_cell.angle_beta   90.00
_cell.angle_gamma   90.00
#
_symmetry.space_group_name_H-M   'P 1'
#
loop_
_entity.id
_entity.type
_entity.pdbx_description
1 polymer ?
#
loop_
_entity_poly.entity_id
_entity_poly.type
_entity_poly.pdbx_seq_one_letter_code
_entity_poly.pdbx_strand_id
1 'polypeptide(L)'
;MIPPMQLHSWIHHDNQADTKARSSRKSQVFRHVAAHRKLERQQRTWKLRASALDLYQTLQTPQERHVKAVEKHFTAVLDPLDTLSLPATDEIQSLIHFDQEYIIPALSGCLVCRVFPSAYLQDDVARYGYLARIAAIKARCSDPGLYNQALSLKAEAMRRLRERLPQLEESNRLPRAVLSLMFAESSCLNFEAADIHVQLLSAVNESYGLDLDDLISVLHQDVQRAAMTLTRTRFSMHDRSWASLEGELFHSRAPRKSLDSYQESSLEWIMIELRGALTALDILQRAESPQSSREAATFKCLHVMASLIDHYHDTTDQVEKYTALAAVYRIRRAAGMERVIICESTVFDSGRVIIPQLRELLAATYGDLPALRLWALYIGAKAGDDWFDQELGNHSKQMGFYDPEMLQGFLTGFERSGLGRWNWETV
;
A
#
# COMPACT_ATOMS: atom_id res chain seq x y z
N MET A 1 -16.86 -61.24 22.16
CA MET A 1 -16.00 -62.42 21.91
C MET A 1 -16.48 -63.12 20.65
N ILE A 2 -15.56 -63.48 19.75
CA ILE A 2 -15.70 -64.23 18.49
C ILE A 2 -14.81 -65.49 18.65
N PRO A 3 -14.91 -66.61 17.91
CA PRO A 3 -15.98 -67.55 17.49
C PRO A 3 -15.66 -68.98 18.09
N PRO A 4 -15.95 -70.20 17.54
CA PRO A 4 -15.66 -70.75 16.19
C PRO A 4 -16.70 -71.75 15.59
N MET A 5 -16.39 -72.20 14.36
CA MET A 5 -17.15 -73.04 13.41
C MET A 5 -17.32 -74.53 13.79
N GLN A 6 -18.39 -75.15 13.28
CA GLN A 6 -18.48 -76.58 12.88
C GLN A 6 -18.98 -76.57 11.42
N LEU A 7 -18.22 -76.89 10.38
CA LEU A 7 -17.58 -78.14 9.96
C LEU A 7 -18.57 -79.26 9.55
N HIS A 8 -18.93 -79.21 8.27
CA HIS A 8 -19.16 -80.30 7.31
C HIS A 8 -20.31 -81.31 7.49
N SER A 9 -21.11 -81.42 6.41
CA SER A 9 -21.36 -82.70 5.77
C SER A 9 -21.72 -82.50 4.30
N TRP A 10 -20.79 -82.89 3.42
CA TRP A 10 -21.05 -83.32 2.05
C TRP A 10 -21.48 -84.80 2.12
N ILE A 11 -22.42 -85.21 1.25
CA ILE A 11 -22.65 -86.54 0.64
C ILE A 11 -24.17 -86.75 0.43
N HIS A 12 -24.55 -87.27 -0.75
CA HIS A 12 -25.90 -87.53 -1.31
C HIS A 12 -26.50 -86.33 -2.09
N HIS A 13 -26.22 -86.14 -3.38
CA HIS A 13 -26.48 -86.98 -4.57
C HIS A 13 -27.98 -87.26 -4.87
N ASP A 14 -28.31 -86.94 -6.12
CA ASP A 14 -29.42 -87.39 -6.97
C ASP A 14 -30.74 -86.60 -6.92
N ASN A 15 -30.98 -85.73 -7.92
CA ASN A 15 -31.50 -86.05 -9.26
C ASN A 15 -32.89 -86.70 -9.22
N GLN A 16 -33.92 -85.86 -9.43
CA GLN A 16 -34.87 -86.10 -10.51
C GLN A 16 -35.57 -84.78 -10.91
N ALA A 17 -35.18 -84.37 -12.12
CA ALA A 17 -35.94 -83.72 -13.17
C ALA A 17 -36.75 -82.43 -12.92
N ASP A 18 -36.42 -81.49 -13.80
CA ASP A 18 -37.35 -80.74 -14.64
C ASP A 18 -37.66 -79.27 -14.32
N THR A 19 -37.40 -78.49 -15.38
CA THR A 19 -37.99 -77.21 -15.77
C THR A 19 -37.83 -75.96 -14.89
N LYS A 20 -37.44 -76.06 -13.61
CA LYS A 20 -37.24 -74.86 -12.75
C LYS A 20 -35.83 -74.23 -12.79
N ALA A 21 -34.82 -74.93 -13.32
CA ALA A 21 -33.43 -74.45 -13.31
C ALA A 21 -33.12 -73.30 -14.28
N ARG A 22 -33.97 -73.05 -15.30
CA ARG A 22 -33.78 -71.92 -16.23
C ARG A 22 -34.33 -70.59 -15.73
N SER A 23 -35.29 -70.56 -14.79
CA SER A 23 -35.77 -69.29 -14.20
C SER A 23 -34.90 -68.82 -13.03
N SER A 24 -34.25 -69.74 -12.32
CA SER A 24 -33.34 -69.46 -11.20
C SER A 24 -32.05 -68.76 -11.64
N ARG A 25 -31.41 -69.21 -12.73
CA ARG A 25 -30.19 -68.56 -13.25
C ARG A 25 -30.44 -67.15 -13.80
N LYS A 26 -31.55 -66.91 -14.50
CA LYS A 26 -31.92 -65.54 -14.91
C LYS A 26 -32.14 -64.64 -13.69
N SER A 27 -32.87 -65.11 -12.67
CA SER A 27 -33.10 -64.38 -11.42
C SER A 27 -31.80 -64.05 -10.65
N GLN A 28 -30.85 -64.99 -10.57
CA GLN A 28 -29.54 -64.72 -9.96
C GLN A 28 -28.70 -63.74 -10.78
N VAL A 29 -28.69 -63.84 -12.12
CA VAL A 29 -27.98 -62.88 -12.99
C VAL A 29 -28.59 -61.48 -12.86
N PHE A 30 -29.92 -61.35 -12.83
CA PHE A 30 -30.56 -60.04 -12.61
C PHE A 30 -30.28 -59.47 -11.22
N ARG A 31 -30.22 -60.30 -10.17
CA ARG A 31 -29.82 -59.85 -8.83
C ARG A 31 -28.35 -59.44 -8.77
N HIS A 32 -27.45 -60.17 -9.45
CA HIS A 32 -26.03 -59.82 -9.54
C HIS A 32 -25.81 -58.54 -10.35
N VAL A 33 -26.51 -58.36 -11.47
CA VAL A 33 -26.46 -57.14 -12.28
C VAL A 33 -27.06 -55.96 -11.51
N ALA A 34 -28.14 -56.16 -10.76
CA ALA A 34 -28.72 -55.12 -9.90
C ALA A 34 -27.79 -54.75 -8.74
N ALA A 35 -27.14 -55.73 -8.12
CA ALA A 35 -26.13 -55.51 -7.08
C ALA A 35 -24.89 -54.79 -7.64
N HIS A 36 -24.43 -55.17 -8.84
CA HIS A 36 -23.31 -54.50 -9.52
C HIS A 36 -23.65 -53.06 -9.89
N ARG A 37 -24.86 -52.82 -10.43
CA ARG A 37 -25.36 -51.46 -10.71
C ARG A 37 -25.52 -50.64 -9.43
N LYS A 38 -25.92 -51.26 -8.32
CA LYS A 38 -26.02 -50.59 -7.01
C LYS A 38 -24.64 -50.24 -6.46
N LEU A 39 -23.67 -51.13 -6.61
CA LEU A 39 -22.27 -50.90 -6.23
C LEU A 39 -21.64 -49.80 -7.09
N GLU A 40 -21.82 -49.83 -8.41
CA GLU A 40 -21.36 -48.77 -9.32
C GLU A 40 -22.00 -47.43 -8.99
N ARG A 41 -23.30 -47.40 -8.65
CA ARG A 41 -23.96 -46.18 -8.17
C ARG A 41 -23.34 -45.68 -6.86
N GLN A 42 -23.09 -46.57 -5.89
CA GLN A 42 -22.44 -46.19 -4.63
C GLN A 42 -21.01 -45.71 -4.84
N GLN A 43 -20.23 -46.35 -5.72
CA GLN A 43 -18.89 -45.91 -6.09
C GLN A 43 -18.91 -44.56 -6.81
N ARG A 44 -19.91 -44.30 -7.68
CA ARG A 44 -20.11 -42.97 -8.28
C ARG A 44 -20.50 -41.93 -7.22
N THR A 45 -21.37 -42.26 -6.28
CA THR A 45 -21.73 -41.37 -5.18
C THR A 45 -20.53 -41.08 -4.27
N TRP A 46 -19.68 -42.08 -4.00
CA TRP A 46 -18.45 -41.89 -3.22
C TRP A 46 -17.41 -41.09 -3.98
N LYS A 47 -17.23 -41.30 -5.29
CA LYS A 47 -16.38 -40.45 -6.14
C LYS A 47 -16.91 -39.02 -6.19
N LEU A 48 -18.21 -38.81 -6.33
CA LEU A 48 -18.82 -37.48 -6.30
C LEU A 48 -18.67 -36.81 -4.92
N ARG A 49 -18.82 -37.56 -3.83
CA ARG A 49 -18.58 -37.04 -2.47
C ARG A 49 -17.11 -36.75 -2.23
N ALA A 50 -16.19 -37.59 -2.71
CA ALA A 50 -14.76 -37.35 -2.63
C ALA A 50 -14.36 -36.14 -3.48
N SER A 51 -14.88 -36.01 -4.71
CA SER A 51 -14.69 -34.82 -5.55
C SER A 51 -15.33 -33.58 -4.95
N ALA A 52 -16.48 -33.69 -4.27
CA ALA A 52 -17.11 -32.58 -3.56
C ALA A 52 -16.32 -32.21 -2.29
N LEU A 53 -15.73 -33.19 -1.59
CA LEU A 53 -14.83 -32.95 -0.46
C LEU A 53 -13.51 -32.33 -0.92
N ASP A 54 -12.99 -32.75 -2.07
CA ASP A 54 -11.80 -32.21 -2.72
C ASP A 54 -12.07 -30.79 -3.24
N LEU A 55 -13.27 -30.52 -3.77
CA LEU A 55 -13.79 -29.17 -4.06
C LEU A 55 -13.92 -28.32 -2.79
N TYR A 56 -14.44 -28.90 -1.72
CA TYR A 56 -14.59 -28.21 -0.45
C TYR A 56 -13.23 -27.93 0.21
N GLN A 57 -12.26 -28.85 0.08
CA GLN A 57 -10.89 -28.68 0.55
C GLN A 57 -10.11 -27.69 -0.32
N THR A 58 -10.32 -27.65 -1.64
CA THR A 58 -9.77 -26.62 -2.53
C THR A 58 -10.41 -25.25 -2.29
N LEU A 59 -11.67 -25.19 -1.88
CA LEU A 59 -12.35 -23.97 -1.42
C LEU A 59 -11.95 -23.55 0.02
N GLN A 60 -11.42 -24.48 0.83
CA GLN A 60 -10.87 -24.23 2.17
C GLN A 60 -9.37 -23.93 2.17
N THR A 61 -8.65 -24.18 1.06
CA THR A 61 -7.31 -23.63 0.86
C THR A 61 -7.38 -22.15 0.47
N PRO A 62 -6.49 -21.28 1.00
CA PRO A 62 -6.66 -19.83 0.93
C PRO A 62 -6.93 -19.31 -0.50
N GLN A 63 -7.91 -18.43 -0.60
CA GLN A 63 -8.50 -17.82 -1.81
C GLN A 63 -7.51 -17.12 -2.77
N GLU A 64 -6.22 -17.07 -2.49
CA GLU A 64 -5.22 -16.35 -3.30
C GLU A 64 -4.86 -17.04 -4.64
N ARG A 65 -4.99 -18.37 -4.75
CA ARG A 65 -4.61 -19.09 -5.98
C ARG A 65 -5.71 -19.15 -7.04
N HIS A 66 -6.98 -18.98 -6.66
CA HIS A 66 -8.08 -18.98 -7.64
C HIS A 66 -8.37 -17.60 -8.22
N VAL A 67 -8.11 -16.50 -7.50
CA VAL A 67 -8.18 -15.15 -8.07
C VAL A 67 -7.20 -15.03 -9.26
N LYS A 68 -5.94 -15.48 -9.08
CA LYS A 68 -4.92 -15.46 -10.15
C LYS A 68 -5.18 -16.42 -11.32
N ALA A 69 -5.94 -17.50 -11.11
CA ALA A 69 -6.25 -18.48 -12.16
C ALA A 69 -7.49 -18.09 -12.97
N VAL A 70 -8.46 -17.41 -12.34
CA VAL A 70 -9.65 -16.89 -13.02
C VAL A 70 -9.32 -15.64 -13.83
N GLU A 71 -8.42 -14.77 -13.34
CA GLU A 71 -7.90 -13.62 -14.10
C GLU A 71 -7.20 -14.04 -15.41
N LYS A 72 -6.65 -15.25 -15.49
CA LYS A 72 -5.94 -15.74 -16.68
C LYS A 72 -6.87 -16.26 -17.78
N HIS A 73 -8.16 -16.47 -17.50
CA HIS A 73 -9.12 -17.07 -18.45
C HIS A 73 -10.20 -16.12 -18.96
N PHE A 74 -10.23 -14.86 -18.51
CA PHE A 74 -11.04 -13.80 -19.10
C PHE A 74 -10.17 -12.88 -19.99
N THR A 75 -9.66 -13.41 -21.09
CA THR A 75 -8.95 -12.63 -22.13
C THR A 75 -9.91 -12.06 -23.18
N ALA A 76 -11.06 -11.54 -22.74
CA ALA A 76 -11.67 -10.39 -23.38
C ALA A 76 -11.39 -9.24 -22.42
N VAL A 77 -10.55 -8.29 -22.84
CA VAL A 77 -10.28 -7.06 -22.09
C VAL A 77 -11.57 -6.25 -22.13
N LEU A 78 -12.51 -6.58 -21.25
CA LEU A 78 -13.56 -5.67 -20.83
C LEU A 78 -12.87 -4.63 -19.97
N ASP A 79 -13.05 -3.35 -20.28
CA ASP A 79 -12.58 -2.30 -19.39
C ASP A 79 -13.26 -2.57 -18.03
N PRO A 80 -12.54 -2.65 -16.90
CA PRO A 80 -13.18 -2.79 -15.58
C PRO A 80 -14.27 -1.74 -15.33
N LEU A 81 -14.26 -0.63 -16.09
CA LEU A 81 -15.25 0.44 -16.09
C LEU A 81 -16.55 0.10 -16.87
N ASP A 82 -16.53 -0.87 -17.79
CA ASP A 82 -17.70 -1.33 -18.54
C ASP A 82 -18.71 -2.10 -17.66
N THR A 83 -18.28 -2.51 -16.45
CA THR A 83 -19.09 -3.27 -15.49
C THR A 83 -19.56 -2.45 -14.30
N LEU A 84 -19.36 -1.12 -14.33
CA LEU A 84 -19.74 -0.24 -13.22
C LEU A 84 -21.25 -0.26 -12.99
N SER A 85 -21.64 -0.42 -11.73
CA SER A 85 -23.02 -0.28 -11.28
C SER A 85 -23.43 1.19 -11.08
N LEU A 86 -22.67 2.13 -11.66
CA LEU A 86 -22.97 3.56 -11.63
C LEU A 86 -23.96 3.90 -12.76
N PRO A 87 -24.89 4.84 -12.55
CA PRO A 87 -25.68 5.35 -13.65
C PRO A 87 -24.74 6.00 -14.68
N ALA A 88 -24.87 5.60 -15.94
CA ALA A 88 -24.06 6.11 -17.04
C ALA A 88 -24.52 7.53 -17.44
N THR A 89 -24.32 8.50 -16.56
CA THR A 89 -24.53 9.91 -16.87
C THR A 89 -23.28 10.48 -17.54
N ASP A 90 -23.46 11.46 -18.43
CA ASP A 90 -22.36 12.16 -19.11
C ASP A 90 -21.36 12.75 -18.10
N GLU A 91 -21.86 13.21 -16.95
CA GLU A 91 -21.06 13.76 -15.86
C GLU A 91 -20.12 12.71 -15.25
N ILE A 92 -20.63 11.52 -14.94
CA ILE A 92 -19.82 10.44 -14.35
C ILE A 92 -18.81 9.92 -15.36
N GLN A 93 -19.21 9.76 -16.62
CA GLN A 93 -18.29 9.37 -17.70
C GLN A 93 -17.18 10.40 -17.90
N SER A 94 -17.51 11.70 -17.84
CA SER A 94 -16.52 12.78 -17.96
C SER A 94 -15.51 12.80 -16.81
N LEU A 95 -15.91 12.41 -15.59
CA LEU A 95 -14.99 12.26 -14.47
C LEU A 95 -14.10 11.02 -14.66
N ILE A 96 -14.67 9.87 -15.00
CA ILE A 96 -13.91 8.63 -15.19
C ILE A 96 -12.87 8.79 -16.31
N HIS A 97 -13.26 9.39 -17.44
CA HIS A 97 -12.34 9.67 -18.54
C HIS A 97 -11.18 10.57 -18.09
N PHE A 98 -11.47 11.61 -17.31
CA PHE A 98 -10.45 12.49 -16.74
C PHE A 98 -9.49 11.75 -15.79
N ASP A 99 -9.99 10.81 -14.97
CA ASP A 99 -9.16 9.98 -14.10
C ASP A 99 -8.17 9.14 -14.93
N GLN A 100 -8.66 8.48 -15.98
CA GLN A 100 -7.85 7.64 -16.88
C GLN A 100 -6.80 8.44 -17.65
N GLU A 101 -7.17 9.60 -18.17
CA GLU A 101 -6.29 10.38 -19.03
C GLU A 101 -5.23 11.16 -18.24
N TYR A 102 -5.56 11.63 -17.03
CA TYR A 102 -4.71 12.59 -16.32
C TYR A 102 -4.28 12.15 -14.92
N ILE A 103 -5.20 11.64 -14.09
CA ILE A 103 -4.89 11.36 -12.68
C ILE A 103 -4.09 10.07 -12.54
N ILE A 104 -4.56 8.97 -13.14
CA ILE A 104 -3.87 7.67 -13.05
C ILE A 104 -2.44 7.78 -13.59
N PRO A 105 -2.17 8.32 -14.79
CA PRO A 105 -0.82 8.42 -15.30
C PRO A 105 0.10 9.26 -14.41
N ALA A 106 -0.40 10.38 -13.88
CA ALA A 106 0.37 11.23 -12.98
C ALA A 106 0.76 10.52 -11.68
N LEU A 107 -0.17 9.74 -11.10
CA LEU A 107 0.08 9.01 -9.86
C LEU A 107 0.91 7.74 -10.07
N SER A 108 0.81 7.10 -11.24
CA SER A 108 1.66 5.97 -11.61
C SER A 108 3.14 6.34 -11.72
N GLY A 109 3.47 7.63 -11.85
CA GLY A 109 4.85 8.13 -11.78
C GLY A 109 5.45 8.11 -10.37
N CYS A 110 4.63 7.98 -9.31
CA CYS A 110 5.09 7.90 -7.94
C CYS A 110 5.46 6.45 -7.57
N LEU A 111 6.71 6.23 -7.14
CA LEU A 111 7.25 4.89 -6.89
C LEU A 111 6.58 4.17 -5.71
N VAL A 112 5.96 4.92 -4.80
CA VAL A 112 5.35 4.41 -3.56
C VAL A 112 3.83 4.51 -3.56
N CYS A 113 3.22 5.09 -4.60
CA CYS A 113 1.76 5.19 -4.71
C CYS A 113 1.19 3.93 -5.37
N ARG A 114 0.05 3.45 -4.86
CA ARG A 114 -0.75 2.43 -5.54
C ARG A 114 -2.06 3.03 -6.04
N VAL A 115 -2.43 2.70 -7.28
CA VAL A 115 -3.63 3.22 -7.93
C VAL A 115 -4.52 2.04 -8.31
N PHE A 116 -5.70 1.94 -7.68
CA PHE A 116 -6.66 0.85 -7.91
C PHE A 116 -8.09 1.37 -8.15
N PRO A 117 -8.35 2.06 -9.28
CA PRO A 117 -9.62 2.75 -9.52
C PRO A 117 -10.82 1.81 -9.51
N SER A 118 -10.66 0.61 -10.08
CA SER A 118 -11.73 -0.39 -10.22
C SER A 118 -12.29 -0.83 -8.87
N ALA A 119 -11.43 -1.05 -7.87
CA ALA A 119 -11.83 -1.48 -6.54
C ALA A 119 -12.74 -0.46 -5.85
N TYR A 120 -12.49 0.84 -6.05
CA TYR A 120 -13.32 1.91 -5.48
C TYR A 120 -14.61 2.12 -6.26
N LEU A 121 -14.55 2.14 -7.59
CA LEU A 121 -15.70 2.45 -8.44
C LEU A 121 -16.76 1.34 -8.44
N GLN A 122 -16.37 0.08 -8.22
CA GLN A 122 -17.31 -1.04 -8.10
C GLN A 122 -18.03 -1.10 -6.74
N ASP A 123 -17.45 -0.49 -5.70
CA ASP A 123 -17.99 -0.50 -4.34
C ASP A 123 -19.17 0.49 -4.18
N ASP A 124 -20.33 0.03 -3.67
CA ASP A 124 -21.54 0.87 -3.52
C ASP A 124 -21.45 2.01 -2.50
N VAL A 125 -20.40 2.02 -1.69
CA VAL A 125 -20.13 3.05 -0.68
C VAL A 125 -18.92 3.90 -1.07
N ALA A 126 -17.82 3.28 -1.49
CA ALA A 126 -16.57 4.00 -1.77
C ALA A 126 -16.56 4.79 -3.08
N ARG A 127 -17.40 4.41 -4.06
CA ARG A 127 -17.42 5.06 -5.39
C ARG A 127 -17.63 6.57 -5.35
N TYR A 128 -18.49 7.04 -4.44
CA TYR A 128 -18.85 8.46 -4.37
C TYR A 128 -17.69 9.30 -3.82
N GLY A 129 -16.94 8.77 -2.85
CA GLY A 129 -15.71 9.40 -2.37
C GLY A 129 -14.64 9.42 -3.47
N TYR A 130 -14.51 8.33 -4.22
CA TYR A 130 -13.55 8.28 -5.32
C TYR A 130 -13.91 9.25 -6.45
N LEU A 131 -15.18 9.33 -6.86
CA LEU A 131 -15.65 10.32 -7.83
C LEU A 131 -15.48 11.76 -7.32
N ALA A 132 -15.72 12.00 -6.02
CA ALA A 132 -15.52 13.31 -5.43
C ALA A 132 -14.05 13.76 -5.49
N ARG A 133 -13.11 12.84 -5.25
CA ARG A 133 -11.67 13.09 -5.44
C ARG A 133 -11.36 13.52 -6.86
N ILE A 134 -11.88 12.80 -7.86
CA ILE A 134 -11.67 13.13 -9.28
C ILE A 134 -12.25 14.52 -9.59
N ALA A 135 -13.49 14.78 -9.16
CA ALA A 135 -14.13 16.07 -9.36
C ALA A 135 -13.35 17.23 -8.71
N ALA A 136 -12.83 17.02 -7.50
CA ALA A 136 -12.02 18.01 -6.78
C ALA A 136 -10.70 18.31 -7.52
N ILE A 137 -10.03 17.29 -8.05
CA ILE A 137 -8.80 17.47 -8.84
C ILE A 137 -9.12 18.20 -10.15
N LYS A 138 -10.14 17.75 -10.88
CA LYS A 138 -10.58 18.39 -12.14
C LYS A 138 -10.98 19.85 -11.92
N ALA A 139 -11.63 20.16 -10.79
CA ALA A 139 -12.01 21.52 -10.44
C ALA A 139 -10.81 22.46 -10.28
N ARG A 140 -9.69 21.94 -9.77
CA ARG A 140 -8.46 22.71 -9.59
C ARG A 140 -7.66 22.86 -10.87
N CYS A 141 -7.78 21.90 -11.79
CA CYS A 141 -7.01 21.86 -13.03
C CYS A 141 -7.68 22.64 -14.17
N SER A 142 -8.99 22.48 -14.37
CA SER A 142 -9.64 22.90 -15.62
C SER A 142 -11.06 23.45 -15.48
N ASP A 143 -11.83 23.04 -14.47
CA ASP A 143 -13.24 23.45 -14.34
C ASP A 143 -13.65 23.75 -12.89
N PRO A 144 -13.38 24.97 -12.39
CA PRO A 144 -13.71 25.36 -11.02
C PRO A 144 -15.18 25.15 -10.62
N GLY A 145 -16.11 25.10 -11.58
CA GLY A 145 -17.53 24.84 -11.34
C GLY A 145 -17.80 23.45 -10.74
N LEU A 146 -16.91 22.48 -10.97
CA LEU A 146 -17.04 21.11 -10.46
C LEU A 146 -16.74 20.99 -8.96
N TYR A 147 -16.25 22.06 -8.30
CA TYR A 147 -16.01 22.01 -6.86
C TYR A 147 -17.30 21.74 -6.08
N ASN A 148 -18.43 22.34 -6.49
CA ASN A 148 -19.73 22.07 -5.87
C ASN A 148 -20.19 20.62 -6.11
N GLN A 149 -19.87 20.05 -7.26
CA GLN A 149 -20.14 18.63 -7.54
C GLN A 149 -19.30 17.73 -6.63
N ALA A 150 -18.02 18.05 -6.40
CA ALA A 150 -17.17 17.33 -5.46
C ALA A 150 -17.75 17.35 -4.04
N LEU A 151 -18.25 18.50 -3.57
CA LEU A 151 -18.92 18.61 -2.27
C LEU A 151 -20.20 17.77 -2.19
N SER A 152 -21.02 17.78 -3.25
CA SER A 152 -22.23 16.96 -3.33
C SER A 152 -21.92 15.46 -3.27
N LEU A 153 -20.92 15.01 -4.03
CA LEU A 153 -20.46 13.62 -4.04
C LEU A 153 -19.89 13.19 -2.68
N LYS A 154 -19.18 14.07 -1.98
CA LYS A 154 -18.72 13.81 -0.60
C LYS A 154 -19.89 13.66 0.37
N ALA A 155 -20.88 14.54 0.29
CA ALA A 155 -22.07 14.47 1.13
C ALA A 155 -22.81 13.14 0.91
N GLU A 156 -22.94 12.71 -0.35
CA GLU A 156 -23.50 11.41 -0.70
C GLU A 156 -22.65 10.25 -0.18
N ALA A 157 -21.33 10.30 -0.31
CA ALA A 157 -20.42 9.29 0.23
C ALA A 157 -20.57 9.15 1.76
N MET A 158 -20.60 10.27 2.49
CA MET A 158 -20.84 10.28 3.93
C MET A 158 -22.22 9.74 4.30
N ARG A 159 -23.26 10.07 3.54
CA ARG A 159 -24.61 9.54 3.73
C ARG A 159 -24.64 8.02 3.56
N ARG A 160 -24.06 7.51 2.47
CA ARG A 160 -23.95 6.06 2.18
C ARG A 160 -23.18 5.32 3.25
N LEU A 161 -22.05 5.87 3.70
CA LEU A 161 -21.26 5.29 4.78
C LEU A 161 -22.10 5.16 6.06
N ARG A 162 -22.81 6.21 6.47
CA ARG A 162 -23.66 6.19 7.66
C ARG A 162 -24.79 5.17 7.57
N GLU A 163 -25.45 5.08 6.41
CA GLU A 163 -26.56 4.14 6.19
C GLU A 163 -26.11 2.68 6.19
N ARG A 164 -24.89 2.43 5.69
CA ARG A 164 -24.34 1.08 5.51
C ARG A 164 -23.42 0.65 6.64
N LEU A 165 -23.06 1.53 7.57
CA LEU A 165 -22.09 1.26 8.64
C LEU A 165 -22.33 -0.07 9.37
N PRO A 166 -23.57 -0.41 9.81
CA PRO A 166 -23.82 -1.67 10.52
C PRO A 166 -23.56 -2.92 9.67
N GLN A 167 -23.68 -2.80 8.34
CA GLN A 167 -23.46 -3.89 7.38
C GLN A 167 -21.98 -3.95 6.94
N LEU A 168 -21.25 -2.84 7.06
CA LEU A 168 -19.87 -2.72 6.65
C LEU A 168 -18.90 -3.27 7.69
N GLU A 169 -19.25 -3.24 8.98
CA GLU A 169 -18.43 -3.82 10.07
C GLU A 169 -18.20 -5.33 9.89
N GLU A 170 -19.11 -6.02 9.20
CA GLU A 170 -18.99 -7.45 8.89
C GLU A 170 -18.22 -7.72 7.58
N SER A 171 -17.66 -6.68 6.94
CA SER A 171 -17.02 -6.76 5.62
C SER A 171 -15.71 -5.96 5.53
N ASN A 172 -14.78 -6.39 4.68
CA ASN A 172 -13.54 -5.64 4.39
C ASN A 172 -13.76 -4.37 3.53
N ARG A 173 -14.96 -3.78 3.57
CA ARG A 173 -15.36 -2.65 2.72
C ARG A 173 -15.33 -1.30 3.44
N LEU A 174 -15.40 -1.32 4.77
CA LEU A 174 -15.29 -0.12 5.60
C LEU A 174 -13.99 0.67 5.34
N PRO A 175 -12.79 0.04 5.28
CA PRO A 175 -11.56 0.76 5.00
C PRO A 175 -11.59 1.54 3.69
N ARG A 176 -12.02 0.90 2.61
CA ARG A 176 -12.09 1.53 1.27
C ARG A 176 -13.06 2.70 1.22
N ALA A 177 -14.20 2.59 1.90
CA ALA A 177 -15.14 3.69 2.01
C ALA A 177 -14.52 4.91 2.72
N VAL A 178 -13.85 4.70 3.86
CA VAL A 178 -13.20 5.78 4.61
C VAL A 178 -11.98 6.33 3.85
N LEU A 179 -11.18 5.47 3.22
CA LEU A 179 -10.07 5.84 2.34
C LEU A 179 -10.52 6.75 1.19
N SER A 180 -11.63 6.41 0.53
CA SER A 180 -12.15 7.21 -0.58
C SER A 180 -12.57 8.62 -0.14
N LEU A 181 -13.13 8.75 1.07
CA LEU A 181 -13.46 10.05 1.68
C LEU A 181 -12.20 10.83 2.03
N MET A 182 -11.20 10.17 2.65
CA MET A 182 -9.91 10.78 2.94
C MET A 182 -9.23 11.34 1.67
N PHE A 183 -9.26 10.58 0.56
CA PHE A 183 -8.72 11.06 -0.72
C PHE A 183 -9.47 12.30 -1.23
N ALA A 184 -10.79 12.32 -1.10
CA ALA A 184 -11.62 13.44 -1.49
C ALA A 184 -11.34 14.68 -0.63
N GLU A 185 -11.26 14.53 0.70
CA GLU A 185 -10.93 15.62 1.63
C GLU A 185 -9.56 16.25 1.32
N SER A 186 -8.52 15.42 1.15
CA SER A 186 -7.18 15.87 0.76
C SER A 186 -7.17 16.61 -0.58
N SER A 187 -7.95 16.12 -1.56
CA SER A 187 -8.04 16.75 -2.89
C SER A 187 -8.79 18.08 -2.85
N CYS A 188 -9.76 18.22 -1.94
CA CYS A 188 -10.46 19.47 -1.62
C CYS A 188 -9.67 20.41 -0.69
N LEU A 189 -8.44 20.05 -0.29
CA LEU A 189 -7.59 20.78 0.65
C LEU A 189 -8.21 20.95 2.06
N ASN A 190 -9.14 20.07 2.44
CA ASN A 190 -9.73 20.04 3.77
C ASN A 190 -8.97 19.04 4.65
N PHE A 191 -7.75 19.41 5.03
CA PHE A 191 -6.84 18.52 5.76
C PHE A 191 -7.32 18.18 7.17
N GLU A 192 -8.12 19.05 7.81
CA GLU A 192 -8.71 18.76 9.12
C GLU A 192 -9.70 17.58 9.07
N ALA A 193 -10.55 17.52 8.04
CA ALA A 193 -11.44 16.37 7.85
C ALA A 193 -10.67 15.12 7.41
N ALA A 194 -9.62 15.29 6.57
CA ALA A 194 -8.74 14.18 6.21
C ALA A 194 -8.07 13.56 7.46
N ASP A 195 -7.59 14.38 8.41
CA ASP A 195 -7.04 13.92 9.70
C ASP A 195 -8.03 13.02 10.45
N ILE A 196 -9.31 13.39 10.51
CA ILE A 196 -10.36 12.60 11.18
C ILE A 196 -10.51 11.23 10.50
N HIS A 197 -10.49 11.18 9.17
CA HIS A 197 -10.57 9.92 8.44
C HIS A 197 -9.34 9.03 8.66
N VAL A 198 -8.15 9.61 8.75
CA VAL A 198 -6.92 8.86 9.08
C VAL A 198 -7.02 8.23 10.48
N GLN A 199 -7.48 8.99 11.47
CA GLN A 199 -7.66 8.47 12.84
C GLN A 199 -8.68 7.34 12.89
N LEU A 200 -9.78 7.47 12.16
CA LEU A 200 -10.77 6.39 12.02
C LEU A 200 -10.13 5.15 11.38
N LEU A 201 -9.34 5.31 10.33
CA LEU A 201 -8.62 4.22 9.67
C LEU A 201 -7.61 3.54 10.61
N SER A 202 -6.94 4.29 11.51
CA SER A 202 -6.10 3.68 12.54
C SER A 202 -6.91 2.82 13.50
N ALA A 203 -8.06 3.29 13.98
CA ALA A 203 -8.93 2.51 14.86
C ALA A 203 -9.47 1.25 14.17
N VAL A 204 -9.81 1.35 12.88
CA VAL A 204 -10.22 0.21 12.05
C VAL A 204 -9.07 -0.78 11.88
N ASN A 205 -7.86 -0.30 11.60
CA ASN A 205 -6.67 -1.16 11.46
C ASN A 205 -6.35 -1.91 12.77
N GLU A 206 -6.46 -1.24 13.90
CA GLU A 206 -6.24 -1.85 15.22
C GLU A 206 -7.28 -2.95 15.53
N SER A 207 -8.53 -2.72 15.13
CA SER A 207 -9.66 -3.62 15.46
C SER A 207 -9.79 -4.80 14.50
N TYR A 208 -9.56 -4.58 13.21
CA TYR A 208 -9.89 -5.54 12.14
C TYR A 208 -8.70 -5.89 11.23
N GLY A 209 -7.63 -5.09 11.27
CA GLY A 209 -6.54 -5.15 10.31
C GLY A 209 -6.93 -4.56 8.94
N LEU A 210 -5.94 -4.02 8.24
CA LEU A 210 -6.06 -3.61 6.85
C LEU A 210 -5.31 -4.59 5.95
N ASP A 211 -5.81 -4.78 4.73
CA ASP A 211 -5.01 -5.43 3.68
C ASP A 211 -3.82 -4.54 3.30
N LEU A 212 -2.81 -5.13 2.65
CA LEU A 212 -1.56 -4.43 2.35
C LEU A 212 -1.76 -3.23 1.40
N ASP A 213 -2.71 -3.33 0.46
CA ASP A 213 -2.99 -2.29 -0.52
C ASP A 213 -3.66 -1.08 0.12
N ASP A 214 -4.66 -1.32 0.96
CA ASP A 214 -5.33 -0.32 1.75
C ASP A 214 -4.34 0.33 2.72
N LEU A 215 -3.50 -0.45 3.40
CA LEU A 215 -2.50 0.07 4.34
C LEU A 215 -1.49 1.00 3.67
N ILE A 216 -0.92 0.60 2.52
CA ILE A 216 -0.03 1.46 1.73
C ILE A 216 -0.74 2.74 1.33
N SER A 217 -2.01 2.63 0.93
CA SER A 217 -2.83 3.78 0.51
C SER A 217 -3.07 4.77 1.66
N VAL A 218 -3.38 4.29 2.87
CA VAL A 218 -3.54 5.14 4.05
C VAL A 218 -2.24 5.85 4.38
N LEU A 219 -1.14 5.10 4.49
CA LEU A 219 0.18 5.62 4.84
C LEU A 219 0.68 6.64 3.83
N HIS A 220 0.54 6.36 2.53
CA HIS A 220 0.89 7.28 1.47
C HIS A 220 0.17 8.62 1.62
N GLN A 221 -1.14 8.60 1.83
CA GLN A 221 -1.91 9.84 1.93
C GLN A 221 -1.66 10.59 3.23
N ASP A 222 -1.49 9.88 4.34
CA ASP A 222 -1.18 10.54 5.61
C ASP A 222 0.20 11.23 5.55
N VAL A 223 1.21 10.56 4.98
CA VAL A 223 2.53 11.16 4.73
C VAL A 223 2.43 12.33 3.74
N GLN A 224 1.64 12.21 2.68
CA GLN A 224 1.41 13.29 1.72
C GLN A 224 0.80 14.52 2.40
N ARG A 225 -0.26 14.32 3.18
CA ARG A 225 -0.96 15.35 3.95
C ARG A 225 -0.02 16.00 4.96
N ALA A 226 0.65 15.21 5.80
CA ALA A 226 1.62 15.64 6.81
C ALA A 226 2.70 16.53 6.19
N ALA A 227 3.25 16.15 5.04
CA ALA A 227 4.26 16.94 4.34
C ALA A 227 3.71 18.23 3.70
N MET A 228 2.45 18.22 3.24
CA MET A 228 1.80 19.39 2.64
C MET A 228 1.31 20.41 3.66
N THR A 229 1.12 20.02 4.92
CA THR A 229 0.71 20.93 6.00
C THR A 229 1.81 21.15 7.03
N LEU A 230 2.93 20.44 6.90
CA LEU A 230 3.99 20.35 7.89
C LEU A 230 3.45 20.03 9.30
N THR A 231 2.62 19.00 9.35
CA THR A 231 2.04 18.46 10.60
C THR A 231 2.46 17.01 10.78
N ARG A 232 2.31 16.49 12.00
CA ARG A 232 2.54 15.08 12.33
C ARG A 232 1.69 14.14 11.50
N THR A 233 2.21 12.94 11.27
CA THR A 233 1.38 11.82 10.80
C THR A 233 0.35 11.45 11.88
N ARG A 234 -0.83 11.00 11.44
CA ARG A 234 -1.94 10.62 12.33
C ARG A 234 -2.20 9.13 12.32
N PHE A 235 -1.72 8.41 11.31
CA PHE A 235 -1.92 6.98 11.23
C PHE A 235 -0.97 6.27 12.19
N SER A 236 -1.54 5.59 13.19
CA SER A 236 -0.76 4.86 14.19
C SER A 236 -0.55 3.40 13.78
N MET A 237 0.67 2.92 13.92
CA MET A 237 1.03 1.50 13.87
C MET A 237 2.01 1.15 14.98
N HIS A 238 1.91 -0.07 15.50
CA HIS A 238 2.88 -0.59 16.47
C HIS A 238 4.24 -0.85 15.81
N ASP A 239 5.34 -0.58 16.54
CA ASP A 239 6.72 -0.83 16.07
C ASP A 239 6.95 -2.24 15.53
N ARG A 240 6.30 -3.25 16.13
CA ARG A 240 6.40 -4.64 15.70
C ARG A 240 5.76 -4.86 14.32
N SER A 241 4.70 -4.11 14.00
CA SER A 241 4.03 -4.16 12.69
C SER A 241 4.94 -3.59 11.61
N TRP A 242 5.61 -2.46 11.89
CA TRP A 242 6.62 -1.90 10.97
C TRP A 242 7.75 -2.89 10.67
N ALA A 243 8.34 -3.47 11.72
CA ALA A 243 9.42 -4.44 11.55
C ALA A 243 9.00 -5.68 10.71
N SER A 244 7.76 -6.12 10.86
CA SER A 244 7.21 -7.23 10.07
C SER A 244 7.00 -6.85 8.59
N LEU A 245 6.58 -5.61 8.31
CA LEU A 245 6.26 -5.15 6.96
C LEU A 245 7.51 -4.77 6.15
N GLU A 246 8.53 -4.22 6.81
CA GLU A 246 9.83 -3.91 6.20
C GLU A 246 10.67 -5.17 5.94
N GLY A 247 10.33 -6.27 6.62
CA GLY A 247 11.04 -7.55 6.53
C GLY A 247 12.51 -7.47 6.97
N GLU A 248 13.25 -8.53 6.68
CA GLU A 248 14.68 -8.66 7.02
C GLU A 248 15.58 -7.69 6.24
N LEU A 249 15.09 -7.16 5.12
CA LEU A 249 15.86 -6.32 4.20
C LEU A 249 16.14 -4.91 4.75
N PHE A 250 15.24 -4.36 5.57
CA PHE A 250 15.24 -2.93 5.87
C PHE A 250 15.19 -2.55 7.35
N HIS A 251 15.22 -3.53 8.27
CA HIS A 251 15.07 -3.39 9.73
C HIS A 251 15.36 -1.98 10.25
N SER A 252 14.31 -1.14 10.32
CA SER A 252 14.41 0.16 10.98
C SER A 252 14.53 -0.07 12.47
N ARG A 253 15.51 0.58 13.10
CA ARG A 253 15.58 0.67 14.56
C ARG A 253 15.41 2.13 14.91
N ALA A 254 14.24 2.48 15.46
CA ALA A 254 14.13 3.70 16.24
C ALA A 254 15.26 3.70 17.30
N PRO A 255 15.90 4.85 17.59
CA PRO A 255 17.03 4.90 18.50
C PRO A 255 16.55 4.45 19.89
N ARG A 256 16.84 3.21 20.25
CA ARG A 256 16.56 2.73 21.60
C ARG A 256 17.56 3.42 22.51
N LYS A 257 17.05 4.10 23.55
CA LYS A 257 17.84 4.44 24.73
C LYS A 257 18.33 3.14 25.36
N SER A 258 19.45 2.62 24.87
CA SER A 258 20.16 1.48 25.42
C SER A 258 20.72 1.88 26.78
N LEU A 259 20.51 1.05 27.80
CA LEU A 259 21.22 1.20 29.08
C LEU A 259 22.72 0.88 28.97
N ASP A 260 23.17 0.30 27.84
CA ASP A 260 24.56 -0.10 27.61
C ASP A 260 25.21 0.70 26.47
N SER A 261 26.05 1.66 26.89
CA SER A 261 27.33 2.16 26.35
C SER A 261 27.57 2.63 24.90
N TYR A 262 26.64 2.58 23.93
CA TYR A 262 26.77 3.35 22.68
C TYR A 262 25.41 3.91 22.27
N GLN A 263 25.15 5.16 22.63
CA GLN A 263 23.92 5.86 22.26
C GLN A 263 24.12 6.44 20.85
N GLU A 264 23.49 5.81 19.86
CA GLU A 264 23.41 6.36 18.50
C GLU A 264 22.79 7.75 18.57
N SER A 265 23.49 8.76 18.03
CA SER A 265 22.99 10.14 18.05
C SER A 265 21.76 10.27 17.16
N SER A 266 20.83 11.19 17.46
CA SER A 266 19.62 11.38 16.65
C SER A 266 19.96 11.71 15.19
N LEU A 267 21.05 12.47 14.96
CA LEU A 267 21.58 12.76 13.64
C LEU A 267 22.07 11.49 12.92
N GLU A 268 22.66 10.52 13.64
CA GLU A 268 23.11 9.22 13.06
C GLU A 268 21.90 8.44 12.59
N TRP A 269 20.88 8.40 13.43
CA TRP A 269 19.61 7.79 13.09
C TRP A 269 18.97 8.44 11.86
N ILE A 270 18.83 9.78 11.79
CA ILE A 270 18.24 10.46 10.62
C ILE A 270 18.97 10.06 9.34
N MET A 271 20.30 10.08 9.37
CA MET A 271 21.12 9.77 8.20
C MET A 271 21.07 8.29 7.81
N ILE A 272 20.93 7.37 8.77
CA ILE A 272 20.73 5.94 8.50
C ILE A 272 19.36 5.70 7.86
N GLU A 273 18.31 6.33 8.39
CA GLU A 273 16.95 6.18 7.87
C GLU A 273 16.84 6.75 6.44
N LEU A 274 17.43 7.92 6.18
CA LEU A 274 17.55 8.49 4.83
C LEU A 274 18.19 7.47 3.87
N ARG A 275 19.33 6.88 4.24
CA ARG A 275 20.04 5.88 3.42
C ARG A 275 19.20 4.63 3.17
N GLY A 276 18.51 4.15 4.20
CA GLY A 276 17.58 3.03 4.10
C GLY A 276 16.45 3.32 3.11
N ALA A 277 15.86 4.51 3.17
CA ALA A 277 14.81 4.93 2.24
C ALA A 277 15.33 5.10 0.81
N LEU A 278 16.51 5.70 0.60
CA LEU A 278 17.10 5.82 -0.73
C LEU A 278 17.40 4.45 -1.35
N THR A 279 17.91 3.50 -0.55
CA THR A 279 18.14 2.12 -0.98
C THR A 279 16.82 1.42 -1.34
N ALA A 280 15.76 1.66 -0.56
CA ALA A 280 14.43 1.14 -0.86
C ALA A 280 13.87 1.70 -2.18
N LEU A 281 14.07 2.99 -2.46
CA LEU A 281 13.69 3.59 -3.74
C LEU A 281 14.45 2.96 -4.91
N ASP A 282 15.74 2.65 -4.75
CA ASP A 282 16.51 1.92 -5.78
C ASP A 282 15.92 0.53 -6.08
N ILE A 283 15.36 -0.17 -5.08
CA ILE A 283 14.64 -1.43 -5.30
C ILE A 283 13.36 -1.20 -6.10
N LEU A 284 12.59 -0.15 -5.78
CA LEU A 284 11.34 0.16 -6.47
C LEU A 284 11.53 0.52 -7.95
N GLN A 285 12.69 1.10 -8.30
CA GLN A 285 13.04 1.44 -9.68
C GLN A 285 13.49 0.22 -10.51
N ARG A 286 13.94 -0.87 -9.88
CA ARG A 286 14.38 -2.08 -10.59
C ARG A 286 13.16 -2.86 -11.09
N ALA A 287 13.09 -3.07 -12.40
CA ALA A 287 12.01 -3.81 -13.05
C ALA A 287 11.92 -5.28 -12.59
N GLU A 288 13.06 -5.88 -12.21
CA GLU A 288 13.16 -7.31 -11.86
C GLU A 288 12.94 -7.60 -10.37
N SER A 289 12.70 -6.59 -9.54
CA SER A 289 12.57 -6.79 -8.10
C SER A 289 11.30 -7.58 -7.74
N PRO A 290 11.39 -8.62 -6.88
CA PRO A 290 10.23 -9.37 -6.43
C PRO A 290 9.18 -8.48 -5.77
N GLN A 291 7.90 -8.81 -5.96
CA GLN A 291 6.78 -8.03 -5.42
C GLN A 291 6.87 -7.82 -3.90
N SER A 292 7.27 -8.84 -3.14
CA SER A 292 7.46 -8.74 -1.69
C SER A 292 8.59 -7.77 -1.30
N SER A 293 9.67 -7.71 -2.08
CA SER A 293 10.75 -6.73 -1.87
C SER A 293 10.29 -5.31 -2.21
N ARG A 294 9.45 -5.16 -3.25
CA ARG A 294 8.84 -3.87 -3.60
C ARG A 294 7.88 -3.40 -2.50
N GLU A 295 7.11 -4.31 -1.93
CA GLU A 295 6.23 -4.02 -0.78
C GLU A 295 7.02 -3.56 0.44
N ALA A 296 8.02 -4.32 0.85
CA ALA A 296 8.91 -3.95 1.96
C ALA A 296 9.59 -2.59 1.74
N ALA A 297 10.07 -2.33 0.51
CA ALA A 297 10.67 -1.06 0.14
C ALA A 297 9.65 0.10 0.20
N THR A 298 8.41 -0.13 -0.20
CA THR A 298 7.32 0.86 -0.11
C THR A 298 7.06 1.24 1.35
N PHE A 299 6.90 0.23 2.21
CA PHE A 299 6.71 0.44 3.64
C PHE A 299 7.88 1.18 4.28
N LYS A 300 9.12 0.79 3.96
CA LYS A 300 10.32 1.47 4.45
C LYS A 300 10.32 2.96 4.09
N CYS A 301 10.01 3.30 2.84
CA CYS A 301 9.96 4.70 2.42
C CYS A 301 8.90 5.51 3.19
N LEU A 302 7.68 4.96 3.29
CA LEU A 302 6.56 5.61 3.98
C LEU A 302 6.84 5.77 5.48
N HIS A 303 7.36 4.72 6.12
CA HIS A 303 7.74 4.74 7.53
C HIS A 303 8.82 5.78 7.81
N VAL A 304 9.90 5.81 7.03
CA VAL A 304 10.97 6.79 7.21
C VAL A 304 10.46 8.21 7.06
N MET A 305 9.65 8.49 6.04
CA MET A 305 9.07 9.83 5.85
C MET A 305 8.19 10.23 7.05
N ALA A 306 7.33 9.33 7.54
CA ALA A 306 6.50 9.58 8.72
C ALA A 306 7.36 9.86 9.96
N SER A 307 8.31 8.97 10.26
CA SER A 307 9.19 9.07 11.43
C SER A 307 10.06 10.32 11.42
N LEU A 308 10.54 10.76 10.26
CA LEU A 308 11.32 11.99 10.14
C LEU A 308 10.45 13.25 10.31
N ILE A 309 9.21 13.24 9.82
CA ILE A 309 8.26 14.35 10.05
C ILE A 309 7.90 14.43 11.54
N ASP A 310 7.64 13.31 12.18
CA ASP A 310 7.34 13.27 13.61
C ASP A 310 8.56 13.70 14.45
N HIS A 311 9.76 13.24 14.08
CA HIS A 311 11.01 13.67 14.72
C HIS A 311 11.26 15.18 14.59
N TYR A 312 10.97 15.78 13.43
CA TYR A 312 11.03 17.23 13.23
C TYR A 312 10.16 17.99 14.25
N HIS A 313 9.00 17.45 14.61
CA HIS A 313 8.12 18.02 15.62
C HIS A 313 8.55 17.72 17.06
N ASP A 314 9.18 16.58 17.31
CA ASP A 314 9.58 16.14 18.65
C ASP A 314 10.89 16.76 19.13
N THR A 315 11.82 17.03 18.23
CA THR A 315 13.11 17.60 18.60
C THR A 315 13.03 19.12 18.83
N THR A 316 13.93 19.61 19.66
CA THR A 316 14.14 21.06 19.90
C THR A 316 15.43 21.56 19.25
N ASP A 317 16.31 20.64 18.86
CA ASP A 317 17.58 20.92 18.22
C ASP A 317 17.37 21.37 16.76
N GLN A 318 17.92 22.53 16.40
CA GLN A 318 17.72 23.12 15.08
C GLN A 318 18.44 22.33 13.97
N VAL A 319 19.59 21.72 14.30
CA VAL A 319 20.36 20.86 13.39
C VAL A 319 19.58 19.61 13.07
N GLU A 320 19.04 18.94 14.09
CA GLU A 320 18.16 17.79 13.91
C GLU A 320 16.93 18.15 13.07
N LYS A 321 16.29 19.30 13.34
CA LYS A 321 15.12 19.77 12.57
C LYS A 321 15.41 19.96 11.10
N TYR A 322 16.43 20.76 10.74
CA TYR A 322 16.71 21.02 9.33
C TYR A 322 17.19 19.74 8.64
N THR A 323 17.90 18.86 9.34
CA THR A 323 18.41 17.60 8.77
C THR A 323 17.26 16.65 8.48
N ALA A 324 16.33 16.47 9.42
CA ALA A 324 15.13 15.67 9.21
C ALA A 324 14.27 16.21 8.08
N LEU A 325 14.06 17.52 8.03
CA LEU A 325 13.24 18.17 7.00
C LEU A 325 13.87 18.06 5.60
N ALA A 326 15.19 18.26 5.49
CA ALA A 326 15.93 18.04 4.24
C ALA A 326 15.86 16.57 3.81
N ALA A 327 15.97 15.62 4.74
CA ALA A 327 15.85 14.19 4.45
C ALA A 327 14.45 13.84 3.91
N VAL A 328 13.39 14.35 4.54
CA VAL A 328 12.01 14.19 4.06
C VAL A 328 11.87 14.73 2.63
N TYR A 329 12.33 15.95 2.36
CA TYR A 329 12.27 16.53 1.01
C TYR A 329 13.02 15.67 -0.01
N ARG A 330 14.23 15.22 0.34
CA ARG A 330 15.10 14.40 -0.51
C ARG A 330 14.46 13.06 -0.87
N ILE A 331 13.82 12.38 0.08
CA ILE A 331 13.13 11.11 -0.15
C ILE A 331 11.89 11.33 -1.01
N ARG A 332 11.05 12.32 -0.66
CA ARG A 332 9.83 12.63 -1.40
C ARG A 332 10.10 12.97 -2.85
N ARG A 333 11.15 13.76 -3.11
CA ARG A 333 11.55 14.11 -4.47
C ARG A 333 11.97 12.86 -5.27
N ALA A 334 12.79 11.98 -4.69
CA ALA A 334 13.22 10.76 -5.38
C ALA A 334 12.09 9.74 -5.56
N ALA A 335 11.08 9.76 -4.69
CA ALA A 335 9.88 8.95 -4.82
C ALA A 335 8.87 9.49 -5.85
N GLY A 336 9.04 10.71 -6.36
CA GLY A 336 8.06 11.39 -7.22
C GLY A 336 6.82 11.89 -6.46
N MET A 337 6.92 12.09 -5.13
CA MET A 337 5.83 12.57 -4.28
C MET A 337 5.84 14.07 -4.03
N GLU A 338 6.97 14.73 -4.28
CA GLU A 338 7.18 16.13 -3.93
C GLU A 338 6.26 17.07 -4.71
N ARG A 339 6.19 16.85 -6.03
CA ARG A 339 5.36 17.62 -6.95
C ARG A 339 4.61 16.68 -7.89
N VAL A 340 3.28 16.69 -7.81
CA VAL A 340 2.40 15.90 -8.69
C VAL A 340 1.68 16.86 -9.63
N ILE A 341 1.94 16.71 -10.92
CA ILE A 341 1.39 17.55 -11.99
C ILE A 341 0.26 16.78 -12.68
N ILE A 342 -0.92 17.38 -12.76
CA ILE A 342 -2.12 16.83 -13.41
C ILE A 342 -2.69 17.93 -14.31
N CYS A 343 -2.86 17.66 -15.60
CA CYS A 343 -3.28 18.64 -16.62
C CYS A 343 -2.45 19.94 -16.55
N GLU A 344 -1.13 19.82 -16.48
CA GLU A 344 -0.18 20.96 -16.38
C GLU A 344 -0.27 21.76 -15.06
N SER A 345 -1.27 21.49 -14.23
CA SER A 345 -1.43 22.11 -12.92
C SER A 345 -0.74 21.29 -11.84
N THR A 346 -0.05 21.97 -10.92
CA THR A 346 0.55 21.30 -9.76
C THR A 346 -0.51 21.07 -8.69
N VAL A 347 -1.00 19.83 -8.60
CA VAL A 347 -2.10 19.46 -7.69
C VAL A 347 -1.57 19.18 -6.28
N PHE A 348 -0.37 18.62 -6.17
CA PHE A 348 0.31 18.44 -4.91
C PHE A 348 1.72 19.03 -5.00
N ASP A 349 2.10 19.84 -4.01
CA ASP A 349 3.39 20.54 -3.95
C ASP A 349 3.82 20.66 -2.48
N SER A 350 4.53 19.66 -1.97
CA SER A 350 5.09 19.74 -0.61
C SER A 350 6.32 20.66 -0.55
N GLY A 351 6.97 20.93 -1.69
CA GLY A 351 8.14 21.81 -1.76
C GLY A 351 7.81 23.23 -1.33
N ARG A 352 6.63 23.74 -1.70
CA ARG A 352 6.11 25.05 -1.27
C ARG A 352 6.04 25.26 0.24
N VAL A 353 5.98 24.18 1.03
CA VAL A 353 5.87 24.26 2.50
C VAL A 353 7.21 23.89 3.14
N ILE A 354 7.85 22.83 2.67
CA ILE A 354 9.09 22.32 3.25
C ILE A 354 10.27 23.28 3.01
N ILE A 355 10.42 23.82 1.80
CA ILE A 355 11.61 24.60 1.40
C ILE A 355 11.71 25.95 2.15
N PRO A 356 10.62 26.75 2.29
CA PRO A 356 10.68 27.96 3.10
C PRO A 356 11.05 27.68 4.56
N GLN A 357 10.46 26.63 5.16
CA GLN A 357 10.78 26.27 6.53
C GLN A 357 12.24 25.80 6.68
N LEU A 358 12.76 25.03 5.73
CA LEU A 358 14.16 24.62 5.72
C LEU A 358 15.10 25.82 5.66
N ARG A 359 14.77 26.82 4.83
CA ARG A 359 15.51 28.08 4.73
C ARG A 359 15.52 28.83 6.06
N GLU A 360 14.38 28.96 6.72
CA GLU A 360 14.29 29.62 8.03
C GLU A 360 15.17 28.96 9.08
N LEU A 361 15.15 27.62 9.16
CA LEU A 361 15.97 26.85 10.10
C LEU A 361 17.47 27.05 9.80
N LEU A 362 17.88 26.96 8.54
CA LEU A 362 19.28 27.16 8.14
C LEU A 362 19.76 28.60 8.32
N ALA A 363 18.87 29.59 8.17
CA ALA A 363 19.19 30.99 8.43
C ALA A 363 19.31 31.29 9.93
N ALA A 364 18.53 30.61 10.78
CA ALA A 364 18.59 30.75 12.23
C ALA A 364 19.80 30.03 12.86
N THR A 365 20.43 29.13 12.12
CA THR A 365 21.49 28.24 12.62
C THR A 365 22.85 28.72 12.11
N TYR A 366 23.74 29.15 13.01
CA TYR A 366 25.08 29.66 12.70
C TYR A 366 26.16 28.86 13.43
N GLY A 367 27.16 28.35 12.70
CA GLY A 367 28.34 27.68 13.27
C GLY A 367 28.25 26.16 13.42
N ASP A 368 27.21 25.51 12.89
CA ASP A 368 26.99 24.07 13.05
C ASP A 368 27.58 23.21 11.91
N LEU A 369 27.69 21.90 12.19
CA LEU A 369 28.25 20.80 11.39
C LEU A 369 28.35 21.12 9.87
N PRO A 370 29.51 21.60 9.39
CA PRO A 370 29.66 22.21 8.07
C PRO A 370 29.20 21.33 6.91
N ALA A 371 29.49 20.03 6.97
CA ALA A 371 29.08 19.07 5.95
C ALA A 371 27.56 18.82 5.91
N LEU A 372 26.90 18.77 7.07
CA LEU A 372 25.44 18.63 7.15
C LEU A 372 24.74 19.88 6.63
N ARG A 373 25.25 21.07 6.96
CA ARG A 373 24.77 22.33 6.41
C ARG A 373 24.94 22.34 4.89
N LEU A 374 26.11 21.98 4.37
CA LEU A 374 26.37 21.90 2.93
C LEU A 374 25.39 20.96 2.23
N TRP A 375 25.13 19.78 2.81
CA TRP A 375 24.17 18.83 2.29
C TRP A 375 22.74 19.38 2.30
N ALA A 376 22.28 19.95 3.41
CA ALA A 376 20.93 20.54 3.50
C ALA A 376 20.75 21.71 2.51
N LEU A 377 21.77 22.54 2.32
CA LEU A 377 21.79 23.60 1.32
C LEU A 377 21.66 23.04 -0.10
N TYR A 378 22.40 21.96 -0.40
CA TYR A 378 22.28 21.25 -1.68
C TYR A 378 20.89 20.65 -1.91
N ILE A 379 20.26 20.10 -0.87
CA ILE A 379 18.89 19.61 -0.96
C ILE A 379 17.91 20.73 -1.31
N GLY A 380 18.04 21.90 -0.66
CA GLY A 380 17.21 23.06 -0.99
C GLY A 380 17.49 23.63 -2.39
N ALA A 381 18.75 23.67 -2.82
CA ALA A 381 19.15 24.11 -4.16
C ALA A 381 18.48 23.27 -5.26
N LYS A 382 18.31 21.96 -5.03
CA LYS A 382 17.56 21.11 -5.97
C LYS A 382 16.14 21.61 -6.22
N ALA A 383 15.49 22.27 -5.25
CA ALA A 383 14.16 22.83 -5.42
C ALA A 383 14.11 24.00 -6.42
N GLY A 384 15.26 24.53 -6.85
CA GLY A 384 15.36 25.67 -7.76
C GLY A 384 15.13 27.01 -7.04
N ASP A 385 15.53 27.10 -5.77
CA ASP A 385 15.44 28.32 -4.97
C ASP A 385 16.79 29.07 -4.97
N ASP A 386 16.77 30.31 -5.46
CA ASP A 386 17.98 31.13 -5.67
C ASP A 386 18.77 31.38 -4.37
N TRP A 387 18.09 31.47 -3.22
CA TRP A 387 18.77 31.69 -1.93
C TRP A 387 19.61 30.47 -1.56
N PHE A 388 19.08 29.27 -1.80
CA PHE A 388 19.84 28.05 -1.57
C PHE A 388 21.02 27.91 -2.51
N ASP A 389 20.88 28.26 -3.79
CA ASP A 389 21.99 28.23 -4.75
C ASP A 389 23.12 29.18 -4.34
N GLN A 390 22.77 30.40 -3.91
CA GLN A 390 23.73 31.39 -3.43
C GLN A 390 24.46 30.91 -2.16
N GLU A 391 23.71 30.44 -1.16
CA GLU A 391 24.27 29.99 0.11
C GLU A 391 25.09 28.70 -0.05
N LEU A 392 24.66 27.77 -0.91
CA LEU A 392 25.43 26.59 -1.27
C LEU A 392 26.78 26.99 -1.87
N GLY A 393 26.79 27.93 -2.83
CA GLY A 393 28.01 28.41 -3.47
C GLY A 393 28.95 29.17 -2.51
N ASN A 394 28.40 29.88 -1.53
CA ASN A 394 29.19 30.56 -0.49
C ASN A 394 29.82 29.53 0.47
N HIS A 395 29.00 28.59 0.96
CA HIS A 395 29.42 27.59 1.94
C HIS A 395 30.37 26.54 1.34
N SER A 396 30.17 26.15 0.08
CA SER A 396 31.08 25.22 -0.62
C SER A 396 32.49 25.81 -0.76
N LYS A 397 32.62 27.10 -1.10
CA LYS A 397 33.91 27.81 -1.18
C LYS A 397 34.58 27.90 0.17
N GLN A 398 33.83 28.17 1.23
CA GLN A 398 34.36 28.18 2.61
C GLN A 398 34.94 26.83 3.00
N MET A 399 34.30 25.74 2.56
CA MET A 399 34.76 24.36 2.76
C MET A 399 35.82 23.89 1.75
N GLY A 400 36.31 24.76 0.85
CA GLY A 400 37.35 24.44 -0.12
C GLY A 400 36.88 23.68 -1.37
N PHE A 401 35.57 23.54 -1.58
CA PHE A 401 34.99 22.97 -2.81
C PHE A 401 34.81 24.05 -3.88
N TYR A 402 35.86 24.23 -4.69
CA TYR A 402 35.85 25.17 -5.83
C TYR A 402 35.40 24.52 -7.15
N ASP A 403 35.45 23.20 -7.23
CA ASP A 403 35.06 22.41 -8.40
C ASP A 403 33.65 21.79 -8.19
N PRO A 404 32.67 22.06 -9.07
CA PRO A 404 31.33 21.47 -9.01
C PRO A 404 31.32 19.94 -9.02
N GLU A 405 32.24 19.29 -9.75
CA GLU A 405 32.29 17.82 -9.81
C GLU A 405 32.73 17.24 -8.47
N MET A 406 33.71 17.86 -7.82
CA MET A 406 34.17 17.49 -6.48
C MET A 406 33.06 17.66 -5.43
N LEU A 407 32.32 18.78 -5.48
CA LEU A 407 31.17 19.02 -4.60
C LEU A 407 30.08 17.95 -4.81
N GLN A 408 29.74 17.64 -6.06
CA GLN A 408 28.75 16.61 -6.38
C GLN A 408 29.20 15.23 -5.91
N GLY A 409 30.49 14.88 -6.10
CA GLY A 409 31.08 13.64 -5.61
C GLY A 409 31.00 13.51 -4.09
N PHE A 410 31.34 14.58 -3.36
CA PHE A 410 31.22 14.65 -1.90
C PHE A 410 29.78 14.43 -1.44
N LEU A 411 28.83 15.19 -1.99
CA LEU A 411 27.41 15.11 -1.61
C LEU A 411 26.77 13.75 -1.95
N THR A 412 27.18 13.16 -3.07
CA THR A 412 26.72 11.81 -3.45
C THR A 412 27.34 10.75 -2.54
N GLY A 413 28.60 10.92 -2.14
CA GLY A 413 29.25 10.09 -1.12
C GLY A 413 28.57 10.21 0.24
N PHE A 414 28.19 11.43 0.63
CA PHE A 414 27.46 11.71 1.87
C PHE A 414 26.15 10.92 1.98
N GLU A 415 25.41 10.79 0.88
CA GLU A 415 24.18 9.99 0.81
C GLU A 415 24.41 8.47 0.71
N ARG A 416 25.63 7.98 0.42
CA ARG A 416 25.90 6.56 0.11
C ARG A 416 26.86 5.87 1.08
N SER A 417 27.76 6.58 1.73
CA SER A 417 28.81 5.99 2.56
C SER A 417 28.26 5.54 3.93
N GLY A 418 28.65 4.33 4.37
CA GLY A 418 28.43 3.82 5.73
C GLY A 418 29.39 4.40 6.78
N LEU A 419 30.11 5.48 6.47
CA LEU A 419 31.16 6.03 7.32
C LEU A 419 30.52 6.89 8.42
N GLY A 420 30.77 6.52 9.67
CA GLY A 420 30.10 7.07 10.88
C GLY A 420 30.39 8.55 11.16
N ARG A 421 30.00 8.99 12.36
CA ARG A 421 30.17 10.31 13.04
C ARG A 421 31.27 11.26 12.53
N TRP A 422 32.38 10.72 12.06
CA TRP A 422 33.61 11.41 11.68
C TRP A 422 33.49 12.37 10.49
N ASN A 423 32.51 12.21 9.58
CA ASN A 423 32.41 13.06 8.36
C ASN A 423 31.55 14.32 8.50
N TRP A 424 30.84 14.53 9.61
CA TRP A 424 29.92 15.67 9.73
C TRP A 424 30.54 16.80 10.53
N GLU A 425 31.46 16.44 11.42
CA GLU A 425 32.31 17.32 12.20
C GLU A 425 33.56 17.77 11.42
N THR A 426 33.91 17.11 10.30
CA THR A 426 35.09 17.46 9.49
C THR A 426 34.75 17.78 8.04
N VAL A 427 34.98 19.04 7.67
CA VAL A 427 35.82 19.51 6.55
C VAL A 427 36.46 20.81 6.99
#